data_AF-A0A8S4RH06-F1
#
_entry.id   AF-A0A8S4RH06-F1
#
_cell.length_a   1.000
_cell.length_b   1.000
_cell.length_c   1.000
_cell.angle_alpha   90.00
_cell.angle_beta   90.00
_cell.angle_gamma   90.00
#
_symmetry.space_group_name_H-M   'P 1'
#
loop_
_entity.id
_entity.type
_entity.pdbx_description
1 polymer ?
#
loop_
_entity_poly.entity_id
_entity_poly.type
_entity_poly.pdbx_seq_one_letter_code
_entity_poly.pdbx_strand_id
1 'polypeptide(L)'
;MNFLQNFDPETSARERRKLNRKSYFMNRTSSTKYASKKIYNERGLLKVSGKDFCDCLDEKCPGCHYPCVRCSSNKCGLDCRVNRKWMYDKIEIEGNDFVIKNVYRHTNKI
;
A
#
# COMPACT_ATOMS: atom_id res chain seq x y z
N MET A 1 -33.33 45.26 -14.91
CA MET A 1 -32.65 43.99 -15.24
C MET A 1 -32.04 43.43 -13.97
N ASN A 2 -32.52 42.29 -13.48
CA ASN A 2 -32.10 41.71 -12.20
C ASN A 2 -30.98 40.67 -12.42
N PHE A 3 -29.74 41.11 -12.27
CA PHE A 3 -28.52 40.38 -12.65
C PHE A 3 -28.24 39.09 -11.85
N LEU A 4 -28.90 38.87 -10.70
CA LEU A 4 -28.62 37.76 -9.77
C LEU A 4 -29.80 36.82 -9.52
N GLN A 5 -30.92 36.99 -10.21
CA GLN A 5 -32.18 36.30 -9.85
C GLN A 5 -32.10 34.76 -9.90
N ASN A 6 -31.16 34.23 -10.70
CA ASN A 6 -30.94 32.78 -10.88
C ASN A 6 -29.53 32.34 -10.49
N PHE A 7 -28.77 33.17 -9.75
CA PHE A 7 -27.43 32.79 -9.31
C PHE A 7 -27.54 31.93 -8.06
N ASP A 8 -27.31 30.63 -8.23
CA ASP A 8 -27.19 29.67 -7.13
C ASP A 8 -25.70 29.36 -6.85
N PRO A 9 -25.17 29.75 -5.67
CA PRO A 9 -23.79 29.52 -5.29
C PRO A 9 -23.40 28.03 -5.25
N GLU A 10 -24.35 27.15 -4.89
CA GLU A 10 -24.09 25.72 -4.72
C GLU A 10 -23.92 25.00 -6.06
N THR A 11 -24.62 25.45 -7.10
CA THR A 11 -24.53 24.86 -8.44
C THR A 11 -23.62 25.65 -9.38
N SER A 12 -22.92 26.66 -8.88
CA SER A 12 -22.05 27.51 -9.70
C SER A 12 -21.00 26.71 -10.51
N ALA A 13 -20.58 27.24 -11.65
CA ALA A 13 -19.54 26.61 -12.48
C ALA A 13 -18.23 26.38 -11.71
N ARG A 14 -17.95 27.20 -10.69
CA ARG A 14 -16.84 27.03 -9.76
C ARG A 14 -17.03 25.81 -8.87
N GLU A 15 -18.21 25.65 -8.27
CA GLU A 15 -18.47 24.54 -7.35
C GLU A 15 -18.59 23.20 -8.06
N ARG A 16 -19.14 23.19 -9.28
CA ARG A 16 -19.09 22.03 -10.20
C ARG A 16 -17.64 21.61 -10.52
N ARG A 17 -16.73 22.57 -10.74
CA ARG A 17 -15.29 22.28 -10.96
C ARG A 17 -14.63 21.67 -9.72
N LYS A 18 -14.97 22.15 -8.52
CA LYS A 18 -14.42 21.62 -7.26
C LYS A 18 -14.88 20.18 -7.00
N LEU A 19 -16.15 19.87 -7.24
CA LEU A 19 -16.70 18.51 -7.14
C LEU A 19 -16.02 17.54 -8.13
N ASN A 20 -15.87 17.95 -9.40
CA ASN A 20 -15.17 17.14 -10.42
C ASN A 20 -13.69 16.90 -10.08
N ARG A 21 -13.02 17.87 -9.46
CA ARG A 21 -11.64 17.68 -8.99
C ARG A 21 -11.58 16.62 -7.89
N LYS A 22 -12.51 16.67 -6.92
CA LYS A 22 -12.58 15.69 -5.82
C LYS A 22 -12.87 14.27 -6.32
N SER A 23 -13.78 14.11 -7.28
CA SER A 23 -14.08 12.81 -7.89
C SER A 23 -12.89 12.24 -8.68
N TYR A 24 -12.17 13.06 -9.44
CA TYR A 24 -10.95 12.64 -10.13
C TYR A 24 -9.88 12.11 -9.17
N PHE A 25 -9.62 12.81 -8.06
CA PHE A 25 -8.65 12.35 -7.04
C PHE A 25 -9.08 11.06 -6.35
N MET A 26 -10.36 10.93 -5.97
CA MET A 26 -10.92 9.71 -5.37
C MET A 26 -10.86 8.50 -6.32
N ASN A 27 -11.08 8.73 -7.62
CA ASN A 27 -10.97 7.68 -8.63
C ASN A 27 -9.51 7.26 -8.88
N ARG A 28 -8.52 8.13 -8.73
CA ARG A 28 -7.10 7.73 -8.84
C ARG A 28 -6.65 6.82 -7.70
N THR A 29 -7.10 7.07 -6.46
CA THR A 29 -6.79 6.22 -5.31
C THR A 29 -7.52 4.88 -5.35
N SER A 30 -8.72 4.86 -5.94
CA SER A 30 -9.59 3.67 -6.04
C SER A 30 -9.39 2.89 -7.34
N SER A 31 -8.68 3.46 -8.32
CA SER A 31 -8.38 2.77 -9.58
C SER A 31 -7.60 1.49 -9.31
N THR A 32 -7.98 0.43 -10.00
CA THR A 32 -7.35 -0.91 -9.97
C THR A 32 -5.83 -0.84 -10.11
N LYS A 33 -5.31 0.19 -10.80
CA LYS A 33 -3.89 0.48 -11.02
C LYS A 33 -3.11 0.94 -9.78
N TYR A 34 -3.78 1.50 -8.76
CA TYR A 34 -3.17 1.88 -7.48
C TYR A 34 -3.33 0.79 -6.42
N ALA A 35 -4.46 0.06 -6.45
CA ALA A 35 -4.67 -1.14 -5.66
C ALA A 35 -3.73 -2.29 -6.08
N SER A 36 -3.39 -2.38 -7.36
CA SER A 36 -2.42 -3.34 -7.92
C SER A 36 -0.97 -3.07 -7.51
N LYS A 37 -0.64 -1.88 -7.00
CA LYS A 37 0.71 -1.59 -6.48
C LYS A 37 0.95 -2.15 -5.08
N LYS A 38 -0.11 -2.48 -4.33
CA LYS A 38 0.04 -3.07 -3.00
C LYS A 38 0.46 -4.52 -3.18
N ILE A 39 1.64 -4.85 -2.63
CA ILE A 39 2.21 -6.18 -2.64
C ILE A 39 1.53 -7.04 -1.57
N TYR A 40 1.17 -6.42 -0.43
CA TYR A 40 0.45 -7.07 0.65
C TYR A 40 -1.02 -6.62 0.71
N ASN A 41 -1.90 -7.51 1.18
CA ASN A 41 -3.30 -7.22 1.40
C ASN A 41 -3.56 -6.56 2.77
N GLU A 42 -4.83 -6.30 3.08
CA GLU A 42 -5.30 -5.71 4.33
C GLU A 42 -5.07 -6.58 5.57
N ARG A 43 -4.83 -7.88 5.40
CA ARG A 43 -4.44 -8.79 6.48
C ARG A 43 -2.92 -8.92 6.64
N GLY A 44 -2.14 -8.24 5.79
CA GLY A 44 -0.69 -8.34 5.78
C GLY A 44 -0.14 -9.60 5.12
N LEU A 45 -0.95 -10.30 4.32
CA LEU A 45 -0.54 -11.45 3.51
C LEU A 45 -0.06 -10.99 2.13
N LEU A 46 0.92 -11.69 1.58
CA LEU A 46 1.43 -11.42 0.23
C LEU A 46 0.32 -11.71 -0.80
N LYS A 47 -0.02 -10.75 -1.66
CA LYS A 47 -1.17 -10.90 -2.58
C LYS A 47 -0.99 -12.02 -3.60
N VAL A 48 0.23 -12.23 -4.10
CA VAL A 48 0.49 -13.19 -5.18
C VAL A 48 0.38 -14.63 -4.69
N SER A 49 0.80 -14.91 -3.46
CA SER A 49 0.84 -16.29 -2.92
C SER A 49 -0.11 -16.54 -1.75
N GLY A 50 -0.70 -15.50 -1.16
CA GLY A 50 -1.52 -15.58 0.05
C GLY A 50 -0.75 -15.89 1.34
N LYS A 51 0.58 -16.02 1.27
CA LYS A 51 1.42 -16.43 2.42
C LYS A 51 1.66 -15.28 3.42
N ASP A 52 1.83 -15.66 4.68
CA ASP A 52 2.07 -14.75 5.82
C ASP A 52 3.58 -14.59 6.15
N PHE A 53 4.27 -13.78 5.34
CA PHE A 53 5.72 -13.58 5.46
C PHE A 53 6.15 -12.64 6.57
N CYS A 54 7.18 -13.04 7.30
CA CYS A 54 7.99 -12.14 8.10
C CYS A 54 8.97 -11.35 7.22
N ASP A 55 9.26 -10.12 7.59
CA ASP A 55 10.19 -9.25 6.86
C ASP A 55 11.65 -9.79 6.88
N CYS A 56 11.96 -10.79 7.71
CA CYS A 56 13.23 -11.52 7.68
C CYS A 56 13.35 -12.57 6.54
N LEU A 57 12.33 -12.69 5.68
CA LEU A 57 12.28 -13.61 4.54
C LEU A 57 12.27 -15.12 4.87
N ASP A 58 12.11 -15.49 6.14
CA ASP A 58 11.89 -16.89 6.56
C ASP A 58 10.39 -17.21 6.70
N GLU A 59 9.94 -18.22 5.97
CA GLU A 59 8.55 -18.72 5.96
C GLU A 59 8.09 -19.28 7.30
N LYS A 60 9.02 -19.90 8.05
CA LYS A 60 8.72 -20.56 9.31
C LYS A 60 8.86 -19.61 10.50
N CYS A 61 9.26 -18.37 10.25
CA CYS A 61 9.46 -17.39 11.31
C CYS A 61 8.12 -17.06 11.99
N PRO A 62 7.99 -17.26 13.32
CA PRO A 62 6.82 -16.81 14.07
C PRO A 62 6.72 -15.28 14.14
N GLY A 63 7.86 -14.59 13.95
CA GLY A 63 8.03 -13.14 14.02
C GLY A 63 9.34 -12.82 14.75
N CYS A 64 10.19 -11.99 14.15
CA CYS A 64 11.51 -11.61 14.69
C CYS A 64 11.59 -10.15 15.12
N HIS A 65 10.48 -9.42 15.09
CA HIS A 65 10.41 -8.01 15.42
C HIS A 65 9.48 -7.77 16.62
N TYR A 66 9.57 -6.57 17.19
CA TYR A 66 8.62 -6.13 18.21
C TYR A 66 7.18 -6.06 17.64
N PRO A 67 6.16 -6.19 18.50
CA PRO A 67 4.76 -6.10 18.05
C PRO A 67 4.51 -4.80 17.30
N CYS A 68 4.00 -4.93 16.08
CA CYS A 68 3.71 -3.78 15.24
C CYS A 68 2.59 -2.92 15.85
N VAL A 69 2.82 -1.62 16.05
CA VAL A 69 1.80 -0.70 16.58
C VAL A 69 0.53 -0.58 15.71
N ARG A 70 0.59 -1.00 14.45
CA ARG A 70 -0.55 -0.93 13.50
C ARG A 70 -1.37 -2.22 13.40
N CYS A 71 -0.76 -3.39 13.55
CA CYS A 71 -1.44 -4.67 13.33
C CYS A 71 -1.13 -5.74 14.39
N SER A 72 -0.40 -5.37 15.45
CA SER A 72 0.06 -6.20 16.56
C SER A 72 0.95 -7.41 16.20
N SER A 73 1.17 -7.68 14.92
CA SER A 73 2.04 -8.77 14.46
C SER A 73 3.52 -8.50 14.75
N ASN A 74 4.25 -9.54 15.12
CA ASN A 74 5.71 -9.55 15.30
C ASN A 74 6.49 -9.77 13.99
N LYS A 75 5.80 -9.79 12.85
CA LYS A 75 6.40 -10.10 11.54
C LYS A 75 6.67 -8.86 10.68
N CYS A 76 6.29 -7.68 11.16
CA CYS A 76 6.57 -6.41 10.51
C CYS A 76 7.93 -5.89 10.96
N GLY A 77 8.78 -5.46 10.02
CA GLY A 77 10.01 -4.73 10.30
C GLY A 77 9.72 -3.27 10.64
N LEU A 78 10.47 -2.34 10.03
CA LEU A 78 10.33 -0.91 10.29
C LEU A 78 8.93 -0.37 9.94
N ASP A 79 8.34 -0.90 8.88
CA ASP A 79 6.98 -0.56 8.45
C ASP A 79 6.01 -1.71 8.75
N CYS A 80 4.71 -1.40 8.80
CA CYS A 80 3.65 -2.40 8.85
C CYS A 80 3.38 -2.99 7.47
N ARG A 81 3.27 -4.32 7.37
CA ARG A 81 3.09 -5.02 6.09
C ARG A 81 1.67 -4.90 5.55
N VAL A 82 0.69 -4.58 6.39
CA VAL A 82 -0.70 -4.34 5.98
C VAL A 82 -0.75 -3.28 4.88
N ASN A 83 -1.31 -3.66 3.71
CA ASN A 83 -1.45 -2.80 2.53
C ASN A 83 -0.14 -2.21 1.97
N ARG A 84 1.03 -2.77 2.34
CA ARG A 84 2.33 -2.27 1.91
C ARG A 84 2.59 -2.53 0.42
N LYS A 85 3.35 -1.63 -0.22
CA LYS A 85 3.66 -1.63 -1.67
C LYS A 85 5.08 -2.07 -2.01
N TRP A 86 5.86 -2.45 -1.02
CA TRP A 86 7.26 -2.84 -1.18
C TRP A 86 7.53 -4.11 -0.35
N MET A 87 8.64 -4.78 -0.65
CA MET A 87 9.18 -5.91 0.11
C MET A 87 10.71 -5.79 0.13
N TYR A 88 11.38 -6.42 1.10
CA TYR A 88 12.83 -6.49 1.09
C TYR A 88 13.32 -7.28 -0.11
N ASP A 89 14.39 -6.81 -0.74
CA ASP A 89 14.95 -7.46 -1.93
C ASP A 89 15.90 -8.60 -1.56
N LYS A 90 16.74 -8.31 -0.57
CA LYS A 90 17.74 -9.21 0.01
C LYS A 90 18.09 -8.72 1.42
N ILE A 91 18.66 -9.61 2.23
CA ILE A 91 19.26 -9.30 3.52
C ILE A 91 20.75 -9.62 3.41
N GLU A 92 21.58 -8.65 3.76
CA GLU A 92 23.04 -8.75 3.79
C GLU A 92 23.51 -8.43 5.20
N ILE A 93 24.46 -9.20 5.70
CA ILE A 93 25.00 -9.04 7.06
C ILE A 93 26.39 -8.43 6.93
N GLU A 94 26.60 -7.26 7.54
CA GLU A 94 27.92 -6.61 7.51
C GLU A 94 28.99 -7.54 8.10
N GLY A 95 30.13 -7.65 7.42
CA GLY A 95 31.24 -8.54 7.81
C GLY A 95 31.01 -10.02 7.49
N ASN A 96 29.96 -10.37 6.72
CA ASN A 96 29.70 -11.71 6.24
C ASN A 96 29.25 -11.68 4.77
N ASP A 97 29.78 -12.59 3.94
CA ASP A 97 29.41 -12.71 2.53
C ASP A 97 28.04 -13.38 2.32
N PHE A 98 27.34 -13.75 3.40
CA PHE A 98 26.04 -14.41 3.34
C PHE A 98 24.93 -13.44 2.91
N VAL A 99 24.21 -13.80 1.84
CA VAL A 99 23.10 -13.02 1.28
C VAL A 99 21.83 -13.86 1.19
N ILE A 100 20.77 -13.43 1.87
CA ILE A 100 19.43 -14.03 1.74
C ILE A 100 18.66 -13.25 0.68
N LYS A 101 18.30 -13.88 -0.44
CA LYS A 101 17.54 -13.23 -1.53
C LYS A 101 16.05 -13.49 -1.41
N ASN A 102 15.23 -12.48 -1.68
CA ASN A 102 13.78 -12.65 -1.69
C ASN A 102 13.29 -13.30 -3.00
N VAL A 103 12.91 -14.57 -2.91
CA VAL A 103 12.37 -15.34 -4.05
C VAL A 103 10.99 -14.85 -4.52
N TYR A 104 10.27 -14.09 -3.70
CA TYR A 104 8.91 -13.59 -3.99
C TYR A 104 8.88 -12.27 -4.75
N ARG A 105 10.04 -11.64 -4.96
CA ARG A 105 10.12 -10.37 -5.69
C ARG A 105 9.83 -10.54 -7.19
N HIS A 106 10.25 -11.67 -7.76
CA HIS A 106 10.18 -11.91 -9.22
C HIS A 106 8.81 -12.36 -9.72
N THR A 107 7.89 -12.74 -8.82
CA THR A 107 6.54 -13.17 -9.21
C THR A 107 5.59 -12.02 -9.58
N ASN A 108 6.06 -10.77 -9.55
CA ASN A 108 5.28 -9.58 -9.94
C ASN A 108 5.46 -9.13 -11.40
N LYS A 109 6.14 -9.93 -12.25
CA LYS A 109 6.12 -9.71 -13.70
C LYS A 109 4.89 -10.40 -14.29
N ILE A 110 3.79 -9.66 -14.38
CA ILE A 110 2.73 -9.89 -15.38
C ILE A 110 2.97 -8.89 -16.50
#